data_AF-A0A927VRN9-F1
#
_entry.id   AF-A0A927VRN9-F1
#
_cell.length_a   1.000
_cell.length_b   1.000
_cell.length_c   1.000
_cell.angle_alpha   90.00
_cell.angle_beta   90.00
_cell.angle_gamma   90.00
#
_symmetry.space_group_name_H-M   'P 1'
#
loop_
_entity.id
_entity.type
_entity.pdbx_description
1 polymer ?
#
loop_
_entity_poly.entity_id
_entity_poly.type
_entity_poly.pdbx_seq_one_letter_code
_entity_poly.pdbx_strand_id
1 'polypeptide(L)'
;MKNEEKRNKKKGHGGIVILWILGVILILVALFIALTVHKELRITLNGEPQIEVSYGKPYEDPGARAVWGNRFFSFLGGEAEVVADTGSVDTSVLGTYEVYYTSVYKNVTATAVREVKVVDDEAPVITLNSKKDYYTLPGQPYVDEGYTAVDNHDGDVTAKVMAV
;
A
#
# COMPACT_ATOMS: atom_id res chain seq x y z
N MET A 1 85.34 4.10 5.73
CA MET A 1 84.52 3.03 6.38
C MET A 1 83.26 3.61 7.06
N LYS A 2 82.38 4.35 6.35
CA LYS A 2 81.22 5.02 6.99
C LYS A 2 79.93 5.08 6.14
N ASN A 3 79.86 4.34 5.04
CA ASN A 3 78.72 4.40 4.11
C ASN A 3 77.91 3.10 3.96
N GLU A 4 78.25 2.02 4.65
CA GLU A 4 77.44 0.78 4.61
C GLU A 4 76.38 0.69 5.71
N GLU A 5 76.48 1.48 6.78
CA GLU A 5 75.61 1.32 7.95
C GLU A 5 74.26 2.05 7.85
N LYS A 6 74.06 2.89 6.82
CA LYS A 6 72.79 3.63 6.63
C LYS A 6 71.78 2.93 5.71
N ARG A 7 72.07 1.71 5.23
CA ARG A 7 71.21 1.01 4.25
C ARG A 7 70.30 -0.08 4.84
N ASN A 8 70.00 -0.05 6.15
CA ASN A 8 69.20 -1.12 6.76
C ASN A 8 68.08 -0.68 7.74
N LYS A 9 67.48 0.50 7.55
CA LYS A 9 66.36 0.96 8.40
C LYS A 9 65.14 1.48 7.63
N LYS A 10 64.83 0.87 6.48
CA LYS A 10 63.64 1.18 5.66
C LYS A 10 62.75 -0.04 5.37
N LYS A 11 62.77 -1.05 6.22
CA LYS A 11 61.91 -2.24 6.10
C LYS A 11 61.16 -2.44 7.42
N GLY A 12 59.92 -1.96 7.50
CA GLY A 12 59.10 -2.14 8.71
C GLY A 12 57.70 -1.55 8.60
N HIS A 13 57.55 -0.36 8.01
CA HIS A 13 56.25 0.30 7.93
C HIS A 13 55.30 -0.35 6.91
N GLY A 14 55.81 -0.73 5.72
CA GLY A 14 54.97 -1.33 4.67
C GLY A 14 54.33 -2.66 5.07
N GLY A 15 55.04 -3.52 5.80
CA GLY A 15 54.49 -4.81 6.27
C GLY A 15 53.39 -4.63 7.33
N ILE A 16 53.55 -3.65 8.23
CA ILE A 16 52.53 -3.31 9.22
C ILE A 16 51.29 -2.73 8.53
N VAL A 17 51.45 -1.82 7.56
CA VAL A 17 50.33 -1.28 6.77
C VAL A 17 49.60 -2.39 6.02
N ILE A 18 50.31 -3.35 5.43
CA ILE A 18 49.69 -4.50 4.76
C ILE A 18 48.89 -5.37 5.74
N LEU A 19 49.42 -5.64 6.95
CA LEU A 19 48.69 -6.40 7.98
C LEU A 19 47.44 -5.67 8.48
N TRP A 20 47.50 -4.34 8.65
CA TRP A 20 46.33 -3.52 8.97
C TRP A 20 45.29 -3.56 7.86
N ILE A 21 45.71 -3.44 6.59
CA ILE A 21 44.81 -3.53 5.44
C ILE A 21 44.16 -4.92 5.39
N LEU A 22 44.92 -6.01 5.58
CA LEU A 22 44.38 -7.37 5.60
C LEU A 22 43.39 -7.57 6.76
N GLY A 23 43.68 -7.04 7.94
CA GLY A 23 42.77 -7.06 9.09
C GLY A 23 41.46 -6.32 8.81
N VAL A 24 41.53 -5.13 8.21
CA VAL A 24 40.35 -4.37 7.79
C VAL A 24 39.55 -5.12 6.73
N ILE A 25 40.20 -5.69 5.72
CA ILE A 25 39.52 -6.50 4.69
C ILE A 25 38.81 -7.69 5.33
N LEU A 26 39.45 -8.39 6.27
CA LEU A 26 38.85 -9.55 6.94
C LEU A 26 37.62 -9.14 7.76
N ILE A 27 37.68 -8.00 8.45
CA ILE A 27 36.53 -7.42 9.16
C ILE A 27 35.41 -7.06 8.18
N LEU A 28 35.73 -6.42 7.05
CA LEU A 28 34.74 -6.07 6.04
C LEU A 28 34.08 -7.30 5.41
N VAL A 29 34.84 -8.37 5.17
CA VAL A 29 34.31 -9.65 4.66
C VAL A 29 33.41 -10.31 5.71
N ALA A 30 33.83 -10.36 6.98
CA ALA A 30 33.02 -10.91 8.06
C ALA A 30 31.72 -10.10 8.24
N LEU A 31 31.80 -8.77 8.16
CA LEU A 31 30.64 -7.88 8.21
C LEU A 31 29.71 -8.12 7.02
N PHE A 32 30.25 -8.24 5.81
CA PHE A 32 29.46 -8.54 4.62
C PHE A 32 28.75 -9.89 4.70
N ILE A 33 29.41 -10.93 5.22
CA ILE A 33 28.79 -12.24 5.49
C ILE A 33 27.67 -12.08 6.53
N ALA A 34 27.95 -11.41 7.66
CA ALA A 34 26.94 -11.17 8.69
C ALA A 34 25.72 -10.42 8.15
N LEU A 35 25.93 -9.44 7.26
CA LEU A 35 24.86 -8.69 6.62
C LEU A 35 24.07 -9.52 5.61
N THR A 36 24.67 -10.52 4.94
CA THR A 36 24.03 -11.31 3.86
C THR A 36 23.39 -12.62 4.32
N VAL A 37 23.78 -13.17 5.48
CA VAL A 37 23.25 -14.43 6.03
C VAL A 37 21.82 -14.28 6.57
N HIS A 38 21.46 -13.11 7.09
CA HIS A 38 20.11 -12.86 7.59
C HIS A 38 19.13 -12.70 6.42
N LYS A 39 18.20 -13.65 6.29
CA LYS A 39 17.09 -13.61 5.33
C LYS A 39 15.78 -13.47 6.09
N GLU A 40 14.87 -12.73 5.49
CA GLU A 40 13.54 -12.48 6.04
C GLU A 40 12.51 -12.64 4.92
N LEU A 41 11.30 -13.03 5.32
CA LEU A 41 10.13 -13.04 4.46
C LEU A 41 9.46 -11.67 4.59
N ARG A 42 9.36 -10.93 3.48
CA ARG A 42 8.70 -9.62 3.45
C ARG A 42 7.55 -9.66 2.47
N ILE A 43 6.42 -9.08 2.87
CA ILE A 43 5.29 -8.79 1.98
C ILE A 43 5.31 -7.28 1.69
N THR A 44 5.04 -6.91 0.45
CA THR A 44 4.84 -5.54 0.01
C THR A 44 3.51 -5.45 -0.72
N LEU A 45 2.63 -4.57 -0.26
CA LEU A 45 1.34 -4.32 -0.91
C LEU A 45 1.56 -3.70 -2.29
N ASN A 46 0.75 -4.12 -3.27
CA ASN A 46 0.74 -3.46 -4.57
C ASN A 46 -0.15 -2.21 -4.48
N GLY A 47 0.45 -1.02 -4.44
CA GLY A 47 -0.30 0.24 -4.25
C GLY A 47 -0.54 0.57 -2.77
N GLU A 48 -1.56 1.38 -2.52
CA GLU A 48 -1.79 1.98 -1.20
C GLU A 48 -2.22 0.93 -0.13
N PRO A 49 -1.86 1.18 1.14
CA PRO A 49 -2.29 0.34 2.27
C PRO A 49 -3.75 0.58 2.66
N GLN A 50 -4.34 1.69 2.23
CA GLN A 50 -5.74 2.04 2.42
C GLN A 50 -6.38 2.33 1.07
N ILE A 51 -7.57 1.78 0.82
CA ILE A 51 -8.35 1.99 -0.41
C ILE A 51 -9.76 2.39 -0.02
N GLU A 52 -10.30 3.43 -0.67
CA GLU A 52 -11.72 3.75 -0.59
C GLU A 52 -12.47 3.12 -1.77
N VAL A 53 -13.62 2.52 -1.48
CA VAL A 53 -14.52 1.90 -2.45
C VAL A 53 -15.90 2.50 -2.28
N SER A 54 -16.48 3.01 -3.36
CA SER A 54 -17.84 3.55 -3.34
C SER A 54 -18.86 2.43 -3.07
N TYR A 55 -19.91 2.76 -2.33
CA TYR A 55 -21.01 1.85 -1.98
C TYR A 55 -21.54 1.07 -3.20
N GLY A 56 -21.68 -0.24 -3.04
CA GLY A 56 -22.21 -1.15 -4.06
C GLY A 56 -21.32 -1.37 -5.28
N LYS A 57 -20.14 -0.75 -5.37
CA LYS A 57 -19.17 -1.03 -6.44
C LYS A 57 -18.35 -2.27 -6.11
N PRO A 58 -17.90 -3.04 -7.11
CA PRO A 58 -17.04 -4.19 -6.87
C PRO A 58 -15.68 -3.74 -6.31
N TYR A 59 -15.17 -4.47 -5.33
CA TYR A 59 -13.79 -4.34 -4.86
C TYR A 59 -12.87 -5.25 -5.69
N GLU A 60 -11.85 -4.67 -6.30
CA GLU A 60 -10.77 -5.40 -6.97
C GLU A 60 -9.51 -5.32 -6.11
N ASP A 61 -8.96 -6.46 -5.71
CA ASP A 61 -7.74 -6.51 -4.92
C ASP A 61 -6.49 -6.25 -5.81
N PRO A 62 -5.71 -5.18 -5.56
CA PRO A 62 -4.43 -4.97 -6.23
C PRO A 62 -3.38 -6.05 -5.95
N GLY A 63 -3.58 -6.87 -4.91
CA GLY A 63 -2.69 -7.92 -4.47
C GLY A 63 -1.50 -7.40 -3.67
N ALA A 64 -0.56 -8.30 -3.43
CA ALA A 64 0.72 -8.04 -2.78
C ALA A 64 1.80 -8.99 -3.31
N ARG A 65 3.06 -8.63 -3.10
CA ARG A 65 4.24 -9.43 -3.47
C ARG A 65 4.98 -9.87 -2.21
N ALA A 66 5.38 -11.14 -2.14
CA ALA A 66 6.30 -11.62 -1.11
C ALA A 66 7.69 -11.92 -1.68
N VAL A 67 8.72 -11.61 -0.88
CA VAL A 67 10.12 -11.91 -1.19
C VAL A 67 10.78 -12.55 0.02
N TRP A 68 11.39 -13.70 -0.20
CA TRP A 68 12.33 -14.31 0.73
C TRP A 68 13.75 -13.87 0.39
N GLY A 69 14.36 -13.02 1.21
CA GLY A 69 15.68 -12.52 0.86
C GLY A 69 16.32 -11.63 1.91
N ASN A 70 17.51 -11.16 1.56
CA ASN A 70 18.23 -10.22 2.40
C ASN A 70 17.55 -8.84 2.43
N ARG A 71 17.70 -8.12 3.54
CA ARG A 71 17.12 -6.77 3.74
C ARG A 71 17.88 -5.65 3.01
N PHE A 72 19.17 -5.84 2.76
CA PHE A 72 20.05 -4.86 2.12
C PHE A 72 20.32 -5.19 0.66
N PHE A 73 20.37 -6.48 0.32
CA PHE A 73 20.70 -6.97 -1.01
C PHE A 73 19.52 -7.73 -1.61
N SER A 74 18.62 -7.01 -2.29
CA SER A 74 17.39 -7.57 -2.88
C SER A 74 17.66 -8.69 -3.90
N PHE A 75 18.83 -8.70 -4.54
CA PHE A 75 19.24 -9.76 -5.48
C PHE A 75 19.61 -11.09 -4.79
N LEU A 76 19.82 -11.11 -3.46
CA LEU A 76 20.12 -12.32 -2.69
C LEU A 76 18.84 -12.98 -2.14
N GLY A 77 17.80 -13.06 -2.97
CA GLY A 77 16.49 -13.55 -2.60
C GLY A 77 15.69 -14.12 -3.78
N GLY A 78 14.45 -14.49 -3.50
CA GLY A 78 13.49 -14.98 -4.49
C GLY A 78 12.06 -14.63 -4.07
N GLU A 79 11.14 -14.81 -5.00
CA GLU A 79 9.71 -14.61 -4.74
C GLU A 79 9.16 -15.73 -3.85
N ALA A 80 8.17 -15.36 -3.05
CA ALA A 80 7.36 -16.31 -2.30
C ALA A 80 5.89 -16.08 -2.67
N GLU A 81 5.10 -17.14 -2.54
CA GLU A 81 3.67 -17.09 -2.78
C GLU A 81 2.98 -16.23 -1.73
N VAL A 82 1.96 -15.48 -2.14
CA VAL A 82 1.08 -14.71 -1.26
C VAL A 82 -0.34 -15.18 -1.47
N VAL A 83 -1.04 -15.45 -0.37
CA VAL A 83 -2.47 -15.73 -0.35
C VAL A 83 -3.17 -14.53 0.27
N ALA A 84 -4.15 -13.98 -0.43
CA ALA A 84 -5.00 -12.89 0.07
C ALA A 84 -6.34 -13.45 0.56
N ASP A 85 -6.79 -12.98 1.71
CA ASP A 85 -8.14 -13.22 2.22
C ASP A 85 -9.04 -12.02 1.89
N THR A 86 -9.58 -12.02 0.67
CA THR A 86 -10.45 -10.94 0.15
C THR A 86 -11.93 -11.22 0.38
N GLY A 87 -12.29 -12.42 0.85
CA GLY A 87 -13.67 -12.83 1.05
C GLY A 87 -14.40 -12.09 2.17
N SER A 88 -13.69 -11.22 2.90
CA SER A 88 -14.20 -10.40 4.00
C SER A 88 -14.81 -9.07 3.55
N VAL A 89 -14.55 -8.59 2.33
CA VAL A 89 -14.97 -7.25 1.89
C VAL A 89 -16.39 -7.28 1.31
N ASP A 90 -17.36 -6.77 2.09
CA ASP A 90 -18.74 -6.59 1.63
C ASP A 90 -18.99 -5.11 1.25
N THR A 91 -19.03 -4.82 -0.05
CA THR A 91 -19.24 -3.44 -0.54
C THR A 91 -20.70 -3.01 -0.51
N SER A 92 -21.63 -3.90 -0.12
CA SER A 92 -23.04 -3.55 0.13
C SER A 92 -23.29 -2.98 1.53
N VAL A 93 -22.25 -2.93 2.37
CA VAL A 93 -22.33 -2.39 3.73
C VAL A 93 -21.20 -1.39 3.94
N LEU A 94 -21.57 -0.15 4.29
CA LEU A 94 -20.59 0.90 4.64
C LEU A 94 -19.76 0.48 5.85
N GLY A 95 -18.47 0.78 5.81
CA GLY A 95 -17.57 0.45 6.91
C GLY A 95 -16.12 0.24 6.48
N THR A 96 -15.32 -0.20 7.43
CA THR A 96 -13.91 -0.51 7.21
C THR A 96 -13.71 -2.02 7.29
N TYR A 97 -13.06 -2.57 6.27
CA TYR A 97 -12.73 -3.98 6.12
C TYR A 97 -11.22 -4.16 6.09
N GLU A 98 -10.77 -5.32 6.53
CA GLU A 98 -9.36 -5.70 6.46
C GLU A 98 -9.18 -6.87 5.51
N VAL A 99 -8.24 -6.72 4.56
CA VAL A 99 -7.77 -7.78 3.67
C VAL A 99 -6.41 -8.23 4.16
N TYR A 100 -6.31 -9.51 4.54
CA TYR A 100 -5.09 -10.11 5.06
C TYR A 100 -4.29 -10.79 3.95
N TYR A 101 -3.01 -10.44 3.83
CA TYR A 101 -2.07 -11.11 2.93
C TYR A 101 -1.14 -11.96 3.77
N THR A 102 -1.13 -13.27 3.51
CA THR A 102 -0.29 -14.22 4.22
C THR A 102 0.68 -14.88 3.24
N SER A 103 1.95 -14.95 3.62
CA SER A 103 2.97 -15.71 2.90
C SER A 103 3.65 -16.64 3.88
N VAL A 104 3.83 -17.90 3.47
CA VAL A 104 4.53 -18.91 4.24
C VAL A 104 5.68 -19.45 3.40
N TYR A 105 6.90 -19.33 3.89
CA TYR A 105 8.08 -19.83 3.22
C TYR A 105 9.10 -20.35 4.22
N LYS A 106 9.55 -21.60 4.07
CA LYS A 106 10.54 -22.26 4.97
C LYS A 106 10.19 -22.14 6.47
N ASN A 107 8.93 -22.37 6.82
CA ASN A 107 8.38 -22.24 8.18
C ASN A 107 8.46 -20.83 8.78
N VAL A 108 8.66 -19.81 7.95
CA VAL A 108 8.49 -18.40 8.33
C VAL A 108 7.18 -17.92 7.73
N THR A 109 6.38 -17.26 8.57
CA THR A 109 5.12 -16.63 8.15
C THR A 109 5.30 -15.11 8.18
N ALA A 110 4.86 -14.44 7.13
CA ALA A 110 4.72 -12.99 7.09
C ALA A 110 3.27 -12.64 6.80
N THR A 111 2.82 -11.53 7.40
CA THR A 111 1.47 -10.99 7.20
C THR A 111 1.54 -9.52 6.85
N ALA A 112 0.68 -9.07 5.95
CA ALA A 112 0.38 -7.67 5.72
C ALA A 112 -1.14 -7.47 5.71
N VAL A 113 -1.60 -6.27 6.03
CA VAL A 113 -3.02 -5.92 6.07
C VAL A 113 -3.25 -4.71 5.16
N ARG A 114 -4.29 -4.78 4.35
CA ARG A 114 -4.84 -3.64 3.61
C ARG A 114 -6.18 -3.26 4.22
N GLU A 115 -6.36 -1.98 4.46
CA GLU A 115 -7.62 -1.40 4.89
C GLU A 115 -8.46 -1.02 3.66
N VAL A 116 -9.70 -1.50 3.60
CA VAL A 116 -10.67 -1.16 2.55
C VAL A 116 -11.84 -0.45 3.20
N LYS A 117 -12.05 0.80 2.86
CA LYS A 117 -13.11 1.64 3.42
C LYS A 117 -14.22 1.80 2.40
N VAL A 118 -15.39 1.22 2.68
CA VAL A 118 -16.59 1.35 1.87
C VAL A 118 -17.31 2.62 2.29
N VAL A 119 -17.43 3.57 1.38
CA VAL A 119 -17.98 4.90 1.62
C VAL A 119 -19.15 5.18 0.70
N ASP A 120 -20.09 5.98 1.20
CA ASP A 120 -21.09 6.61 0.37
C ASP A 120 -20.56 7.98 -0.08
N ASP A 121 -20.32 8.11 -1.38
CA ASP A 121 -19.73 9.28 -2.03
C ASP A 121 -20.59 9.81 -3.18
N GLU A 122 -21.78 9.26 -3.40
CA GLU A 122 -22.70 9.67 -4.45
C GLU A 122 -23.75 10.62 -3.88
N ALA A 123 -23.99 11.74 -4.55
CA ALA A 123 -25.03 12.67 -4.11
C ALA A 123 -26.42 12.22 -4.59
N PRO A 124 -27.50 12.52 -3.85
CA PRO A 124 -28.85 12.19 -4.28
C PRO A 124 -29.21 12.91 -5.58
N VAL A 125 -29.95 12.21 -6.44
CA VAL A 125 -30.44 12.74 -7.72
C VAL A 125 -31.86 13.25 -7.56
N ILE A 126 -32.04 14.56 -7.73
CA ILE A 126 -33.37 15.20 -7.74
C ILE A 126 -33.92 15.21 -9.16
N THR A 127 -35.11 14.64 -9.35
CA THR A 127 -35.84 14.62 -10.61
C THR A 127 -37.12 15.43 -10.48
N LEU A 128 -37.24 16.51 -11.24
CA LEU A 128 -38.46 17.31 -11.32
C LEU A 128 -39.55 16.55 -12.09
N ASN A 129 -40.75 16.52 -11.54
CA ASN A 129 -41.91 15.98 -12.24
C ASN A 129 -42.30 16.94 -13.36
N SER A 130 -41.81 16.72 -14.57
CA SER A 130 -42.14 17.59 -15.70
C SER A 130 -43.48 17.18 -16.33
N LYS A 131 -44.43 18.11 -16.38
CA LYS A 131 -45.64 17.98 -17.21
C LYS A 131 -45.36 18.59 -18.58
N LYS A 132 -45.44 17.77 -19.63
CA LYS A 132 -45.31 18.25 -21.00
C LYS A 132 -46.33 19.38 -21.26
N ASP A 133 -45.85 20.48 -21.83
CA ASP A 133 -46.63 21.66 -22.20
C ASP A 133 -47.31 22.42 -21.03
N TYR A 134 -46.82 22.24 -19.79
CA TYR A 134 -47.32 23.01 -18.65
C TYR A 134 -46.73 24.43 -18.61
N TYR A 135 -47.61 25.42 -18.45
CA TYR A 135 -47.25 26.81 -18.22
C TYR A 135 -48.28 27.48 -17.31
N THR A 136 -47.83 28.35 -16.42
CA THR A 136 -48.73 29.13 -15.55
C THR A 136 -49.31 30.31 -16.32
N LEU A 137 -50.63 30.50 -16.25
CA LEU A 137 -51.30 31.63 -16.88
C LEU A 137 -50.92 32.97 -16.21
N PRO A 138 -50.89 34.08 -16.97
CA PRO A 138 -50.66 35.39 -16.39
C PRO A 138 -51.65 35.70 -15.26
N GLY A 139 -51.13 36.13 -14.11
CA GLY A 139 -51.93 36.49 -12.93
C GLY A 139 -52.36 35.30 -12.07
N GLN A 140 -52.01 34.06 -12.42
CA GLN A 140 -52.24 32.88 -11.57
C GLN A 140 -51.00 32.56 -10.73
N PRO A 141 -51.16 32.03 -9.50
CA PRO A 141 -50.03 31.51 -8.73
C PRO A 141 -49.41 30.30 -9.45
N TYR A 142 -48.08 30.16 -9.34
CA TYR A 142 -47.39 28.96 -9.79
C TYR A 142 -47.77 27.78 -8.89
N VAL A 143 -48.08 26.63 -9.50
CA VAL A 143 -48.29 25.36 -8.80
C VAL A 143 -47.13 24.45 -9.16
N ASP A 144 -46.36 24.08 -8.14
CA ASP A 144 -45.23 23.15 -8.24
C ASP A 144 -45.74 21.76 -8.63
N GLU A 145 -45.16 21.21 -9.69
CA GLU A 145 -45.44 19.85 -10.18
C GLU A 145 -44.82 18.76 -9.29
N GLY A 146 -44.00 19.16 -8.32
CA GLY A 146 -43.32 18.31 -7.37
C GLY A 146 -42.02 17.73 -7.92
N TYR A 147 -41.37 16.93 -7.09
CA TYR A 147 -40.09 16.31 -7.40
C TYR A 147 -39.97 14.95 -6.70
N THR A 148 -39.00 14.17 -7.14
CA THR A 148 -38.50 13.00 -6.42
C THR A 148 -37.00 13.19 -6.17
N ALA A 149 -36.47 12.62 -5.09
CA ALA A 149 -35.04 12.58 -4.82
C ALA A 149 -34.65 11.17 -4.43
N VAL A 150 -33.73 10.56 -5.18
CA VAL A 150 -33.28 9.19 -4.95
C VAL A 150 -31.77 9.18 -4.79
N ASP A 151 -31.32 8.52 -3.75
CA ASP A 151 -29.94 8.27 -3.41
C ASP A 151 -29.59 6.78 -3.60
N ASN A 152 -28.33 6.47 -3.92
CA ASN A 152 -27.91 5.10 -4.17
C ASN A 152 -27.89 4.24 -2.89
N HIS A 153 -27.58 4.82 -1.73
CA HIS A 153 -27.50 4.15 -0.43
C HIS A 153 -28.77 4.40 0.40
N ASP A 154 -29.21 5.65 0.49
CA ASP A 154 -30.35 6.05 1.32
C ASP A 154 -31.72 5.74 0.68
N GLY A 155 -31.77 5.46 -0.62
CA GLY A 155 -33.01 5.22 -1.36
C GLY A 155 -33.83 6.50 -1.58
N ASP A 156 -35.15 6.44 -1.38
CA ASP A 156 -36.01 7.62 -1.56
C ASP A 156 -35.81 8.62 -0.41
N VAL A 157 -35.19 9.76 -0.73
CA VAL A 157 -34.91 10.87 0.18
C VAL A 157 -35.75 12.11 -0.14
N THR A 158 -36.83 11.96 -0.92
CA THR A 158 -37.70 13.08 -1.34
C THR A 158 -38.17 13.93 -0.16
N ALA A 159 -38.52 13.29 0.97
CA ALA A 159 -38.98 14.00 2.17
C ALA A 159 -37.87 14.76 2.94
N LYS A 160 -36.59 14.50 2.63
CA LYS A 160 -35.44 15.17 3.26
C LYS A 160 -35.03 16.45 2.52
N VAL A 161 -35.59 16.72 1.34
CA VAL A 161 -35.26 17.91 0.54
C VAL A 161 -35.81 19.15 1.23
N MET A 162 -34.95 20.15 1.45
CA MET A 162 -35.37 21.45 1.97
C MET A 162 -35.33 22.50 0.85
N ALA A 163 -36.42 23.21 0.67
CA ALA A 163 -36.42 24.43 -0.12
C ALA A 163 -35.71 25.53 0.69
N VAL A 164 -34.72 26.19 0.08
CA VAL A 164 -34.01 27.34 0.65
C VAL A 164 -34.66 28.64 0.22
#